data_AF-A0A1L8QXA7-F1
#
_entry.id   AF-A0A1L8QXA7-F1
#
_cell.length_a   1.000
_cell.length_b   1.000
_cell.length_c   1.000
_cell.angle_alpha   90.00
_cell.angle_beta   90.00
_cell.angle_gamma   90.00
#
_symmetry.space_group_name_H-M   'P 1'
#
loop_
_entity.id
_entity.type
_entity.pdbx_description
1 polymer ?
#
loop_
_entity_poly.entity_id
_entity_poly.type
_entity_poly.pdbx_seq_one_letter_code
_entity_poly.pdbx_strand_id
1 'polypeptide(L)'
;MKTNINEFNYEITMEMLDQMNELRVTDGKIEDILNEEKGSRVAGEVLYYLGLDWTNKHFKYELDHLHPFARFDTNKPPQVTIEKWKLWRGMRNRLPNLHLLEGRSNASKSDMRLIDYYNDMNEVQKQAFMEQATIPKDVALDFEDFDVFYEKRKEVLSNHIRALLQ
;
A
#
# COMPACT_ATOMS: atom_id res chain seq x y z
N MET A 1 19.66 19.31 -2.72
CA MET A 1 20.08 19.22 -1.30
C MET A 1 21.55 19.54 -1.02
N LYS A 2 22.56 18.74 -1.42
CA LYS A 2 23.98 19.02 -1.10
C LYS A 2 24.46 20.41 -1.54
N THR A 3 24.03 20.86 -2.73
CA THR A 3 24.34 22.19 -3.26
C THR A 3 23.74 23.30 -2.36
N ASN A 4 22.45 23.21 -2.05
CA ASN A 4 21.77 24.15 -1.15
C ASN A 4 22.44 24.19 0.24
N ILE A 5 22.78 23.05 0.85
CA ILE A 5 23.45 23.01 2.17
C ILE A 5 24.77 23.77 2.16
N ASN A 6 25.57 23.64 1.09
CA ASN A 6 26.83 24.34 0.95
C ASN A 6 26.62 25.85 0.73
N GLU A 7 25.56 26.23 0.01
CA GLU A 7 25.23 27.64 -0.28
C GLU A 7 24.71 28.39 0.97
N PHE A 8 24.10 27.68 1.93
CA PHE A 8 23.57 28.24 3.17
C PHE A 8 24.45 27.95 4.39
N ASN A 9 25.78 27.86 4.20
CA ASN A 9 26.76 27.73 5.28
C ASN A 9 26.51 26.52 6.21
N TYR A 10 26.05 25.41 5.65
CA TYR A 10 25.68 24.18 6.36
C TYR A 10 24.47 24.32 7.31
N GLU A 11 23.71 25.40 7.21
CA GLU A 11 22.46 25.59 7.92
C GLU A 11 21.27 25.32 6.99
N ILE A 12 20.24 24.65 7.53
CA ILE A 12 18.97 24.43 6.85
C ILE A 12 17.88 24.95 7.78
N THR A 13 17.09 25.91 7.32
CA THR A 13 15.90 26.40 8.03
C THR A 13 14.62 25.77 7.48
N MET A 14 13.54 25.81 8.26
CA MET A 14 12.23 25.33 7.80
C MET A 14 11.73 26.14 6.58
N GLU A 15 11.92 27.46 6.57
CA GLU A 15 11.56 28.30 5.42
C GLU A 15 12.28 27.88 4.13
N MET A 16 13.56 27.49 4.24
CA MET A 16 14.32 26.99 3.10
C MET A 16 13.75 25.67 2.58
N LEU A 17 13.32 24.76 3.47
CA LEU A 17 12.69 23.51 3.08
C LEU A 17 11.32 23.74 2.42
N ASP A 18 10.53 24.69 2.91
CA ASP A 18 9.21 25.04 2.35
C ASP A 18 9.30 25.66 0.94
N GLN A 19 10.43 26.29 0.63
CA GLN A 19 10.75 26.83 -0.69
C GLN A 19 11.23 25.75 -1.68
N MET A 20 11.67 24.58 -1.18
CA MET A 20 12.08 23.47 -2.03
C MET A 20 10.86 22.71 -2.56
N ASN A 21 10.47 23.03 -3.80
CA ASN A 21 9.33 22.37 -4.47
C ASN A 21 9.43 20.84 -4.50
N GLU A 22 10.65 20.29 -4.55
CA GLU A 22 10.93 18.85 -4.50
C GLU A 22 10.53 18.17 -3.18
N LEU A 23 10.42 18.95 -2.10
CA LEU A 23 10.01 18.50 -0.77
C LEU A 23 8.53 18.76 -0.49
N ARG A 24 7.84 19.49 -1.37
CA ARG A 24 6.41 19.77 -1.22
C ARG A 24 5.61 18.50 -1.46
N VAL A 25 4.70 18.24 -0.52
CA VAL A 25 3.69 17.20 -0.66
C VAL A 25 2.57 17.74 -1.53
N THR A 26 2.56 17.34 -2.80
CA THR A 26 1.47 17.62 -3.74
C THR A 26 0.64 16.37 -3.96
N ASP A 27 -0.58 16.52 -4.51
CA ASP A 27 -1.38 15.36 -4.92
C ASP A 27 -0.65 14.47 -5.93
N GLY A 28 0.16 15.06 -6.82
CA GLY A 28 1.02 14.31 -7.73
C GLY A 28 2.05 13.45 -7.00
N LYS A 29 2.66 13.97 -5.93
CA LYS A 29 3.62 13.20 -5.11
C LYS A 29 2.96 12.04 -4.38
N ILE A 30 1.73 12.22 -3.90
CA ILE A 30 0.95 11.15 -3.28
C ILE A 30 0.59 10.09 -4.32
N GLU A 31 0.21 10.51 -5.52
CA GLU A 31 -0.04 9.59 -6.63
C GLU A 31 1.22 8.80 -7.02
N ASP A 32 2.40 9.44 -7.04
CA ASP A 32 3.67 8.75 -7.26
C ASP A 32 3.91 7.69 -6.18
N ILE A 33 3.72 8.03 -4.90
CA ILE A 33 3.84 7.09 -3.77
C ILE A 33 2.86 5.91 -3.92
N LEU A 34 1.61 6.18 -4.28
CA LEU A 34 0.61 5.12 -4.48
C LEU A 34 0.98 4.21 -5.66
N ASN A 35 1.73 4.70 -6.63
CA ASN A 35 2.21 3.91 -7.76
C ASN A 35 3.54 3.18 -7.48
N GLU A 36 4.15 3.38 -6.31
CA GLU A 36 5.34 2.63 -5.90
C GLU A 36 5.06 1.13 -5.83
N GLU A 37 6.03 0.36 -6.31
CA GLU A 37 5.90 -1.08 -6.46
C GLU A 37 6.58 -1.85 -5.32
N LYS A 38 6.18 -3.11 -5.13
CA LYS A 38 6.86 -4.03 -4.22
C LYS A 38 8.35 -4.11 -4.57
N GLY A 39 9.21 -3.94 -3.57
CA GLY A 39 10.67 -3.85 -3.73
C GLY A 39 11.19 -2.41 -3.70
N SER A 40 10.32 -1.42 -3.89
CA SER A 40 10.64 -0.03 -3.57
C SER A 40 10.77 0.16 -2.06
N ARG A 41 11.80 0.90 -1.64
CA ARG A 41 11.95 1.34 -0.25
C ARG A 41 10.79 2.23 0.19
N VAL A 42 10.29 3.08 -0.72
CA VAL A 42 9.22 4.04 -0.43
C VAL A 42 7.92 3.32 -0.07
N ALA A 43 7.54 2.28 -0.81
CA ALA A 43 6.34 1.48 -0.53
C ALA A 43 6.37 0.88 0.88
N GLY A 44 7.52 0.31 1.28
CA GLY A 44 7.70 -0.26 2.62
C GLY A 44 7.67 0.79 3.73
N GLU A 45 8.33 1.93 3.54
CA GLU A 45 8.36 3.01 4.52
C GLU A 45 6.98 3.64 4.75
N VAL A 46 6.24 3.89 3.67
CA VAL A 46 4.89 4.47 3.77
C VAL A 46 3.95 3.54 4.55
N LEU A 47 3.94 2.25 4.24
CA LEU A 47 3.12 1.29 5.00
C LEU A 47 3.57 1.13 6.45
N TYR A 48 4.88 1.27 6.72
CA TYR A 48 5.39 1.27 8.09
C TYR A 48 4.89 2.47 8.89
N TYR A 49 4.99 3.68 8.35
CA TYR A 49 4.49 4.90 9.00
C TYR A 49 2.96 4.86 9.21
N LEU A 50 2.23 4.32 8.23
CA LEU A 50 0.78 4.13 8.33
C LEU A 50 0.38 3.08 9.37
N GLY A 51 1.28 2.20 9.81
CA GLY A 51 1.00 1.13 10.76
C GLY A 51 1.70 1.26 12.11
N LEU A 52 2.20 2.44 12.47
CA LEU A 52 2.93 2.65 13.74
C LEU A 52 2.09 2.38 14.99
N ASP A 53 0.77 2.50 14.89
CA ASP A 53 -0.19 2.28 15.97
C ASP A 53 -0.41 0.80 16.30
N TRP A 54 -0.22 -0.10 15.33
CA TRP A 54 -0.46 -1.53 15.53
C TRP A 54 0.80 -2.41 15.32
N THR A 55 1.85 -1.90 14.69
CA THR A 55 3.08 -2.68 14.48
C THR A 55 3.82 -2.94 15.79
N ASN A 56 4.31 -4.16 15.93
CA ASN A 56 5.07 -4.58 17.11
C ASN A 56 6.55 -4.75 16.75
N LYS A 57 7.41 -3.95 17.40
CA LYS A 57 8.87 -3.98 17.21
C LYS A 57 9.56 -5.33 17.43
N HIS A 58 8.89 -6.27 18.11
CA HIS A 58 9.43 -7.63 18.34
C HIS A 58 9.17 -8.58 17.16
N PHE A 59 8.33 -8.18 16.21
CA PHE A 59 8.02 -8.96 15.03
C PHE A 59 8.74 -8.42 13.80
N LYS A 60 9.00 -9.35 12.86
CA LYS A 60 9.49 -9.00 11.53
C LYS A 60 8.29 -8.93 10.61
N TYR A 61 8.16 -7.79 9.93
CA TYR A 61 7.13 -7.56 8.93
C TYR A 61 7.74 -7.62 7.55
N GLU A 62 6.97 -8.17 6.62
CA GLU A 62 7.32 -8.29 5.22
C GLU A 62 6.23 -7.62 4.38
N LEU A 63 6.65 -6.96 3.31
CA LEU A 63 5.74 -6.40 2.33
C LEU A 63 5.17 -7.54 1.49
N ASP A 64 3.84 -7.69 1.47
CA ASP A 64 3.14 -8.74 0.73
C ASP A 64 1.97 -8.17 -0.10
N HIS A 65 1.53 -8.94 -1.09
CA HIS A 65 0.38 -8.60 -1.93
C HIS A 65 -0.93 -9.08 -1.29
N LEU A 66 -1.91 -8.19 -1.08
CA LEU A 66 -3.23 -8.56 -0.56
C LEU A 66 -3.93 -9.55 -1.49
N HIS A 67 -4.10 -9.20 -2.77
CA HIS A 67 -4.42 -10.18 -3.81
C HIS A 67 -3.12 -10.76 -4.40
N PRO A 68 -2.90 -12.08 -4.33
CA PRO A 68 -1.64 -12.71 -4.72
C PRO A 68 -1.18 -12.33 -6.13
N PHE A 69 0.11 -11.98 -6.27
CA PHE A 69 0.70 -11.62 -7.56
C PHE A 69 0.52 -12.74 -8.60
N ALA A 70 0.75 -13.99 -8.21
CA ALA A 70 0.65 -15.15 -9.09
C ALA A 70 -0.76 -15.33 -9.67
N ARG A 71 -1.82 -14.87 -8.98
CA ARG A 71 -3.20 -14.95 -9.49
C ARG A 71 -3.37 -14.18 -10.80
N PHE A 72 -2.60 -13.11 -11.01
CA PHE A 72 -2.63 -12.29 -12.22
C PHE A 72 -1.90 -12.90 -13.43
N ASP A 73 -1.10 -13.94 -13.22
CA ASP A 73 -0.41 -14.66 -14.29
C ASP A 73 -1.21 -15.88 -14.80
N THR A 74 -2.36 -16.14 -14.18
CA THR A 74 -3.32 -17.18 -14.60
C THR A 74 -4.39 -16.62 -15.53
N ASN A 75 -5.44 -17.41 -15.80
CA ASN A 75 -6.54 -16.99 -16.66
C ASN A 75 -7.33 -15.81 -16.06
N LYS A 76 -7.68 -14.85 -16.92
CA LYS A 76 -8.58 -13.76 -16.58
C LYS A 76 -9.93 -14.31 -16.09
N PRO A 77 -10.62 -13.64 -15.15
CA PRO A 77 -12.00 -13.99 -14.85
C PRO A 77 -12.90 -13.88 -16.10
N PRO A 78 -13.92 -14.75 -16.26
CA PRO A 78 -14.80 -14.75 -17.43
C PRO A 78 -15.44 -13.39 -17.73
N GLN A 79 -15.91 -12.71 -16.69
CA GLN A 79 -16.60 -11.42 -16.72
C GLN A 79 -15.68 -10.21 -16.93
N VAL A 80 -14.35 -10.40 -16.89
CA VAL A 80 -13.38 -9.31 -17.06
C VAL A 80 -12.93 -9.25 -18.53
N THR A 81 -13.05 -8.08 -19.16
CA THR A 81 -12.54 -7.82 -20.52
C THR A 81 -11.02 -7.94 -20.59
N ILE A 82 -10.46 -8.18 -21.77
CA ILE A 82 -8.99 -8.27 -21.96
C ILE A 82 -8.31 -6.94 -21.63
N GLU A 83 -8.93 -5.82 -21.95
CA GLU A 83 -8.45 -4.46 -21.71
C GLU A 83 -8.34 -4.21 -20.20
N LYS A 84 -9.43 -4.45 -19.47
CA LYS A 84 -9.46 -4.38 -18.00
C LYS A 84 -8.44 -5.33 -17.36
N TRP A 85 -8.28 -6.54 -17.89
CA TRP A 85 -7.27 -7.49 -17.41
C TRP A 85 -5.84 -6.97 -17.56
N LYS A 86 -5.51 -6.32 -18.68
CA LYS A 86 -4.20 -5.69 -18.87
C LYS A 86 -3.95 -4.59 -17.83
N LEU A 87 -4.96 -3.78 -17.52
CA LEU A 87 -4.87 -2.76 -16.47
C LEU A 87 -4.64 -3.39 -15.09
N TRP A 88 -5.42 -4.42 -14.73
CA TRP A 88 -5.28 -5.14 -13.46
C TRP A 88 -3.86 -5.67 -13.26
N ARG A 89 -3.28 -6.28 -14.30
CA ARG A 89 -1.89 -6.71 -14.25
C ARG A 89 -0.94 -5.54 -14.03
N GLY A 90 -1.16 -4.39 -14.65
CA GLY A 90 -0.36 -3.19 -14.41
C GLY A 90 -0.47 -2.62 -12.97
N MET A 91 -1.58 -2.88 -12.29
CA MET A 91 -1.86 -2.41 -10.93
C MET A 91 -1.39 -3.37 -9.84
N ARG A 92 -1.27 -4.67 -10.15
CA ARG A 92 -1.06 -5.74 -9.16
C ARG A 92 0.13 -5.55 -8.21
N ASN A 93 1.18 -4.86 -8.65
CA ASN A 93 2.42 -4.73 -7.88
C ASN A 93 2.50 -3.42 -7.07
N ARG A 94 1.49 -2.55 -7.17
CA ARG A 94 1.50 -1.19 -6.61
C ARG A 94 0.91 -1.14 -5.21
N LEU A 95 1.23 -0.06 -4.48
CA LEU A 95 0.90 0.15 -3.08
C LEU A 95 -0.55 -0.20 -2.67
N PRO A 96 -1.62 0.10 -3.46
CA PRO A 96 -2.98 -0.27 -3.08
C PRO A 96 -3.25 -1.77 -3.06
N ASN A 97 -2.39 -2.61 -3.63
CA ASN A 97 -2.42 -4.06 -3.44
C ASN A 97 -1.36 -4.57 -2.45
N LEU A 98 -0.62 -3.69 -1.76
CA LEU A 98 0.44 -4.08 -0.84
C LEU A 98 0.07 -3.81 0.63
N HIS A 99 0.57 -4.66 1.52
CA HIS A 99 0.42 -4.52 2.96
C HIS A 99 1.60 -5.15 3.72
N LEU A 100 1.82 -4.74 4.97
CA LEU A 100 2.82 -5.35 5.85
C LEU A 100 2.19 -6.53 6.60
N LEU A 101 2.77 -7.72 6.46
CA LEU A 101 2.37 -8.90 7.21
C LEU A 101 3.52 -9.39 8.09
N GLU A 102 3.20 -9.82 9.31
CA GLU A 102 4.17 -10.55 10.14
C GLU A 102 4.66 -11.78 9.38
N GLY A 103 5.96 -12.10 9.44
CA GLY A 103 6.55 -13.23 8.70
C GLY A 103 5.82 -14.58 8.87
N ARG A 104 5.24 -14.86 10.05
CA ARG A 104 4.41 -16.07 10.25
C ARG A 104 3.08 -15.99 9.48
N SER A 105 2.39 -14.87 9.59
CA SER A 105 1.15 -14.60 8.86
C SER A 105 1.38 -14.60 7.35
N ASN A 106 2.49 -14.02 6.89
CA ASN A 106 2.91 -14.02 5.49
C ASN A 106 3.15 -15.44 4.97
N ALA A 107 3.91 -16.25 5.73
CA ALA A 107 4.17 -17.64 5.38
C ALA A 107 2.89 -18.49 5.31
N SER A 108 1.93 -18.23 6.21
CA SER A 108 0.62 -18.91 6.20
C SER A 108 -0.27 -18.46 5.03
N LYS A 109 -0.20 -17.17 4.66
CA LYS A 109 -1.00 -16.62 3.57
C LYS A 109 -0.52 -17.13 2.21
N SER A 110 0.78 -17.04 1.91
CA SER A 110 1.35 -17.47 0.63
C SER A 110 0.51 -16.97 -0.57
N ASP A 111 0.15 -17.85 -1.50
CA ASP A 111 -0.68 -17.56 -2.68
C ASP A 111 -2.20 -17.69 -2.44
N MET A 112 -2.64 -17.74 -1.18
CA MET A 112 -4.06 -17.83 -0.82
C MET A 112 -4.83 -16.58 -1.27
N ARG A 113 -6.05 -16.78 -1.78
CA ARG A 113 -6.93 -15.66 -2.16
C ARG A 113 -7.22 -14.80 -0.93
N LEU A 114 -7.33 -13.49 -1.11
CA LEU A 114 -7.58 -12.54 -0.02
C LEU A 114 -8.85 -12.91 0.78
N ILE A 115 -9.93 -13.27 0.08
CA ILE A 115 -11.18 -13.70 0.71
C ILE A 115 -11.03 -14.99 1.54
N ASP A 116 -10.23 -15.95 1.07
CA ASP A 116 -9.98 -17.20 1.83
C ASP A 116 -9.16 -16.90 3.08
N TYR A 117 -8.11 -16.09 2.94
CA TYR A 117 -7.25 -15.67 4.06
C TYR A 117 -8.04 -14.92 5.13
N TYR A 118 -8.97 -14.05 4.72
CA TYR A 118 -9.89 -13.37 5.61
C TYR A 118 -10.86 -14.32 6.30
N ASN A 119 -11.38 -15.33 5.60
CA ASN A 119 -12.35 -16.27 6.15
C ASN A 119 -11.76 -17.30 7.13
N ASP A 120 -10.46 -17.57 7.05
CA ASP A 120 -9.74 -18.43 8.01
C ASP A 120 -9.55 -17.78 9.39
N MET A 121 -9.85 -16.48 9.51
CA MET A 121 -9.73 -15.71 10.74
C MET A 121 -11.01 -15.76 11.59
N ASN A 122 -10.86 -15.60 12.91
CA ASN A 122 -12.01 -15.30 13.79
C ASN A 122 -12.45 -13.82 13.65
N GLU A 123 -13.63 -13.48 14.19
CA GLU A 123 -14.21 -12.14 14.02
C GLU A 123 -13.33 -10.99 14.56
N VAL A 124 -12.58 -11.22 15.64
CA VAL A 124 -11.66 -10.21 16.20
C VAL A 124 -10.48 -10.01 15.26
N GLN A 125 -9.92 -11.09 14.73
CA GLN A 125 -8.82 -11.05 13.76
C GLN A 125 -9.26 -10.38 12.44
N LYS A 126 -10.47 -10.67 11.96
CA LYS A 126 -11.04 -10.03 10.76
C LYS A 126 -11.14 -8.53 10.89
N GLN A 127 -11.66 -8.04 12.01
CA GLN A 127 -11.77 -6.60 12.28
C GLN A 127 -10.39 -5.95 12.31
N ALA A 128 -9.46 -6.53 13.08
CA ALA A 128 -8.09 -6.05 13.16
C ALA A 128 -7.40 -6.03 11.78
N PHE A 129 -7.55 -7.08 10.98
CA PHE A 129 -6.95 -7.16 9.65
C PHE A 129 -7.48 -6.08 8.72
N MET A 130 -8.80 -5.85 8.67
CA MET A 130 -9.40 -4.83 7.80
C MET A 130 -8.93 -3.42 8.18
N GLU A 131 -8.83 -3.14 9.48
CA GLU A 131 -8.34 -1.85 9.98
C GLU A 131 -6.86 -1.65 9.68
N GLN A 132 -6.01 -2.63 10.04
CA GLN A 132 -4.55 -2.59 9.83
C GLN A 132 -4.19 -2.52 8.35
N ALA A 133 -4.89 -3.28 7.50
CA ALA A 133 -4.68 -3.26 6.06
C ALA A 133 -5.33 -2.06 5.36
N THR A 134 -6.02 -1.19 6.10
CA THR A 134 -6.72 -0.01 5.55
C THR A 134 -7.70 -0.42 4.44
N ILE A 135 -8.45 -1.49 4.67
CA ILE A 135 -9.45 -1.99 3.72
C ILE A 135 -10.82 -1.37 4.09
N PRO A 136 -11.49 -0.66 3.16
CA PRO A 136 -12.83 -0.10 3.39
C PRO A 136 -13.85 -1.19 3.73
N LYS A 137 -14.82 -0.89 4.60
CA LYS A 137 -15.83 -1.87 5.06
C LYS A 137 -16.82 -2.30 3.99
N ASP A 138 -16.99 -1.49 2.95
CA ASP A 138 -17.96 -1.66 1.87
C ASP A 138 -17.37 -2.30 0.60
N VAL A 139 -16.16 -2.87 0.69
CA VAL A 139 -15.46 -3.45 -0.46
C VAL A 139 -15.43 -4.98 -0.42
N ALA A 140 -15.64 -5.60 -1.57
CA ALA A 140 -15.48 -7.04 -1.73
C ALA A 140 -14.00 -7.44 -1.73
N LEU A 141 -13.68 -8.60 -1.14
CA LEU A 141 -12.34 -9.17 -1.11
C LEU A 141 -12.11 -10.23 -2.19
N ASP A 142 -13.16 -10.53 -2.96
CA ASP A 142 -13.11 -11.43 -4.10
C ASP A 142 -12.21 -10.86 -5.20
N PHE A 143 -11.49 -11.74 -5.89
CA PHE A 143 -10.57 -11.31 -6.94
C PHE A 143 -11.30 -10.71 -8.13
N GLU A 144 -12.55 -11.11 -8.33
CA GLU A 144 -13.49 -10.67 -9.34
C GLU A 144 -13.82 -9.17 -9.26
N ASP A 145 -13.60 -8.56 -8.09
CA ASP A 145 -13.83 -7.14 -7.82
C ASP A 145 -12.51 -6.36 -7.60
N PHE A 146 -11.38 -6.89 -8.09
CA PHE A 146 -10.06 -6.32 -7.82
C PHE A 146 -9.91 -4.82 -8.19
N ASP A 147 -10.50 -4.32 -9.27
CA ASP A 147 -10.42 -2.88 -9.56
C ASP A 147 -11.19 -2.04 -8.55
N VAL A 148 -12.38 -2.50 -8.15
CA VAL A 148 -13.18 -1.81 -7.14
C VAL A 148 -12.43 -1.80 -5.81
N PHE A 149 -11.86 -2.95 -5.42
CA PHE A 149 -10.96 -3.06 -4.28
C PHE A 149 -9.79 -2.08 -4.36
N TYR A 150 -9.07 -2.09 -5.47
CA TYR A 150 -7.88 -1.29 -5.69
C TYR A 150 -8.18 0.20 -5.58
N GLU A 151 -9.20 0.70 -6.29
CA GLU A 151 -9.54 2.13 -6.31
C GLU A 151 -10.04 2.61 -4.96
N LYS A 152 -10.88 1.81 -4.28
CA LYS A 152 -11.39 2.16 -2.95
C LYS A 152 -10.28 2.20 -1.90
N ARG A 153 -9.39 1.22 -1.92
CA ARG A 153 -8.23 1.22 -1.02
C ARG A 153 -7.25 2.34 -1.35
N LYS A 154 -7.03 2.64 -2.63
CA LYS A 154 -6.19 3.75 -3.08
C LYS A 154 -6.69 5.09 -2.54
N GLU A 155 -7.99 5.33 -2.58
CA GLU A 155 -8.62 6.54 -2.03
C GLU A 155 -8.34 6.70 -0.53
N VAL A 156 -8.55 5.64 0.26
CA VAL A 156 -8.32 5.69 1.72
C VAL A 156 -6.84 5.84 2.05
N LEU A 157 -5.96 5.09 1.37
CA LEU A 157 -4.51 5.26 1.54
C LEU A 157 -4.06 6.68 1.20
N SER A 158 -4.58 7.27 0.12
CA SER A 158 -4.28 8.66 -0.26
C SER A 158 -4.60 9.63 0.88
N ASN A 159 -5.76 9.45 1.53
CA ASN A 159 -6.18 10.28 2.66
C ASN A 159 -5.32 10.05 3.91
N HIS A 160 -4.95 8.81 4.22
CA HIS A 160 -4.07 8.53 5.36
C HIS A 160 -2.65 9.08 5.12
N ILE A 161 -2.11 8.95 3.90
CA ILE A 161 -0.81 9.53 3.54
C ILE A 161 -0.86 11.06 3.65
N ARG A 162 -1.94 11.71 3.20
CA ARG A 162 -2.11 13.16 3.43
C ARG A 162 -2.11 13.51 4.91
N ALA A 163 -2.79 12.72 5.74
CA ALA A 163 -2.88 12.96 7.18
C ALA A 163 -1.54 12.76 7.91
N LEU A 164 -0.66 11.88 7.43
CA LEU A 164 0.71 11.73 7.97
C LEU A 164 1.60 12.96 7.74
N LEU A 165 1.21 13.83 6.81
CA LEU A 165 2.01 14.95 6.33
C LEU A 165 1.49 16.31 6.83
N GLN A 166 0.50 16.28 7.73
CA GLN A 166 -0.07 17.43 8.45
C GLN A 166 0.40 17.44 9.90
#